data_AF-A0A7G8EPK1-F1
#
_entry.id   AF-A0A7G8EPK1-F1
#
_cell.length_a   1.000
_cell.length_b   1.000
_cell.length_c   1.000
_cell.angle_alpha   90.00
_cell.angle_beta   90.00
_cell.angle_gamma   90.00
#
_symmetry.space_group_name_H-M   'P 1'
#
loop_
_entity.id
_entity.type
_entity.pdbx_description
1 polymer ?
#
loop_
_entity_poly.entity_id
_entity_poly.type
_entity_poly.pdbx_seq_one_letter_code
_entity_poly.pdbx_strand_id
1 'polypeptide(L)'
;MEPALIDAWVLEVLDNKALQARVRELKKVELASVWQLTEAALAQQSTLGSQPLEPMAVHRRLAAGLAGESLLVSSSMFLNTLSDAEGFFGLSFKTIKARLGHPLDTAASERALRAARVTVTAADVLGSFAAARAYMHTPNFALGGSTPAELVKTGDGERLVLNELHTQAEGGPL
;
A
#
# COMPACT_ATOMS: atom_id res chain seq x y z
N MET A 1 -8.72 -12.87 -2.89
CA MET A 1 -8.38 -12.63 -4.31
C MET A 1 -7.03 -13.27 -4.65
N GLU A 2 -6.80 -13.60 -5.94
CA GLU A 2 -5.49 -14.07 -6.39
C GLU A 2 -4.43 -12.94 -6.35
N PRO A 3 -3.14 -13.25 -6.09
CA PRO A 3 -2.09 -12.23 -5.98
C PRO A 3 -1.96 -11.29 -7.19
N ALA A 4 -2.13 -11.83 -8.41
CA ALA A 4 -2.07 -11.04 -9.64
C ALA A 4 -3.22 -10.01 -9.78
N LEU A 5 -4.39 -10.31 -9.20
CA LEU A 5 -5.51 -9.37 -9.11
C LEU A 5 -5.26 -8.27 -8.07
N ILE A 6 -4.65 -8.63 -6.93
CA ILE A 6 -4.23 -7.64 -5.93
C ILE A 6 -3.26 -6.64 -6.55
N ASP A 7 -2.26 -7.13 -7.28
CA ASP A 7 -1.27 -6.28 -7.95
C ASP A 7 -1.90 -5.36 -8.99
N ALA A 8 -2.82 -5.88 -9.80
CA ALA A 8 -3.61 -5.08 -10.74
C ALA A 8 -4.34 -3.95 -10.02
N TRP A 9 -5.08 -4.31 -8.97
CA TRP A 9 -5.88 -3.35 -8.22
C TRP A 9 -5.02 -2.28 -7.54
N VAL A 10 -3.94 -2.68 -6.87
CA VAL A 10 -3.02 -1.74 -6.22
C VAL A 10 -2.39 -0.79 -7.24
N LEU A 11 -1.91 -1.30 -8.38
CA LEU A 11 -1.31 -0.46 -9.41
C LEU A 11 -2.35 0.49 -10.02
N GLU A 12 -3.59 0.06 -10.23
CA GLU A 12 -4.67 0.95 -10.69
C GLU A 12 -4.90 2.11 -9.72
N VAL A 13 -4.89 1.89 -8.40
CA VAL A 13 -4.99 2.95 -7.39
C VAL A 13 -3.76 3.86 -7.46
N LEU A 14 -2.57 3.28 -7.44
CA LEU A 14 -1.32 4.05 -7.38
C LEU A 14 -1.08 4.86 -8.66
N ASP A 15 -1.58 4.40 -9.81
CA ASP A 15 -1.50 5.08 -11.10
C ASP A 15 -2.68 5.99 -11.44
N ASN A 16 -3.69 6.03 -10.57
CA ASN A 16 -4.89 6.86 -10.78
C ASN A 16 -4.52 8.35 -10.85
N LYS A 17 -4.56 8.91 -12.06
CA LYS A 17 -4.18 10.32 -12.32
C LYS A 17 -5.05 11.33 -11.59
N ALA A 18 -6.34 11.03 -11.41
CA ALA A 18 -7.24 11.90 -10.68
C ALA A 18 -6.90 11.90 -9.18
N LEU A 19 -6.61 10.74 -8.59
CA LEU A 19 -6.14 10.62 -7.21
C LEU A 19 -4.81 11.37 -7.02
N GLN A 20 -3.83 11.14 -7.91
CA GLN A 20 -2.52 11.80 -7.87
C GLN A 20 -2.66 13.33 -7.93
N ALA A 21 -3.48 13.85 -8.83
CA ALA A 21 -3.75 15.29 -8.93
C ALA A 21 -4.34 15.85 -7.63
N ARG A 22 -5.38 15.19 -7.09
CA ARG A 22 -6.03 15.61 -5.83
C ARG A 22 -5.08 15.59 -4.64
N VAL A 23 -4.18 14.61 -4.55
CA VAL A 23 -3.14 14.54 -3.51
C VAL A 23 -2.17 15.70 -3.65
N ARG A 24 -1.76 16.05 -4.87
CA ARG A 24 -0.84 17.16 -5.14
C ARG A 24 -1.44 18.53 -4.81
N GLU A 25 -2.75 18.68 -5.00
CA GLU A 25 -3.48 19.91 -4.77
C GLU A 25 -3.85 20.15 -3.29
N LEU A 26 -3.53 19.22 -2.39
CA LEU A 26 -3.77 19.39 -0.95
C LEU A 26 -2.98 20.59 -0.41
N LYS A 27 -3.72 21.62 0.05
CA LYS A 27 -3.14 22.81 0.71
C LYS A 27 -2.29 22.45 1.92
N LYS A 28 -2.74 21.45 2.68
CA LYS A 28 -2.02 20.86 3.82
C LYS A 28 -1.99 19.35 3.60
N VAL A 29 -0.78 18.79 3.51
CA VAL A 29 -0.60 17.35 3.35
C VAL A 29 -0.69 16.72 4.75
N GLU A 30 -1.70 15.90 4.96
CA GLU A 30 -1.88 15.06 6.15
C GLU A 30 -2.33 13.67 5.68
N LEU A 31 -1.83 12.59 6.29
CA LEU A 31 -2.17 11.23 5.86
C LEU A 31 -3.67 10.93 6.02
N ALA A 32 -4.35 11.54 6.99
CA ALA A 32 -5.80 11.39 7.12
C ALA A 32 -6.56 11.91 5.89
N SER A 33 -6.16 13.07 5.35
CA SER A 33 -6.75 13.61 4.12
C SER A 33 -6.39 12.79 2.88
N VAL A 34 -5.14 12.33 2.79
CA VAL A 34 -4.72 11.44 1.70
C VAL A 34 -5.47 10.10 1.77
N TRP A 35 -5.72 9.58 2.98
CA TRP A 35 -6.50 8.36 3.18
C TRP A 35 -7.93 8.53 2.68
N GLN A 36 -8.62 9.62 3.02
CA GLN A 36 -9.99 9.86 2.52
C GLN A 36 -10.05 9.86 0.99
N LEU A 37 -9.05 10.44 0.32
CA LEU A 37 -8.95 10.40 -1.14
C LEU A 37 -8.68 8.99 -1.67
N THR A 38 -7.78 8.27 -1.00
CA THR A 38 -7.35 6.91 -1.37
C THR A 38 -8.49 5.90 -1.19
N GLU A 39 -9.18 5.94 -0.05
CA GLU A 39 -10.35 5.11 0.27
C GLU A 39 -11.49 5.36 -0.72
N ALA A 40 -11.74 6.63 -1.08
CA ALA A 40 -12.73 6.96 -2.11
C ALA A 40 -12.34 6.38 -3.49
N ALA A 41 -11.05 6.42 -3.85
CA ALA A 41 -10.57 5.83 -5.10
C ALA A 41 -10.68 4.29 -5.09
N LEU A 42 -10.35 3.65 -3.96
CA LEU A 42 -10.49 2.22 -3.74
C LEU A 42 -11.95 1.77 -3.84
N ALA A 43 -12.89 2.52 -3.27
CA ALA A 43 -14.31 2.22 -3.33
C ALA A 43 -14.92 2.42 -4.74
N GLN A 44 -14.35 3.31 -5.55
CA GLN A 44 -14.80 3.54 -6.93
C GLN A 44 -14.30 2.47 -7.91
N GLN A 45 -13.24 1.76 -7.57
CA GLN A 45 -12.74 0.65 -8.39
C GLN A 45 -13.53 -0.61 -8.07
N SER A 46 -14.33 -1.05 -9.05
CA SER A 46 -14.99 -2.36 -8.96
C SER A 46 -13.94 -3.44 -9.18
N THR A 47 -13.73 -4.33 -8.20
CA THR A 47 -12.88 -5.52 -8.33
C THR A 47 -13.29 -6.43 -9.50
N LEU A 48 -14.52 -6.29 -9.98
CA LEU A 48 -15.09 -7.01 -11.13
C LEU A 48 -14.49 -6.60 -12.49
N GLY A 49 -13.73 -5.50 -12.57
CA GLY A 49 -13.19 -4.97 -13.83
C GLY A 49 -11.69 -5.14 -14.04
N SER A 50 -10.92 -5.32 -12.97
CA SER A 50 -9.45 -5.42 -13.06
C SER A 50 -9.06 -6.80 -13.60
N GLN A 51 -8.21 -6.83 -14.63
CA GLN A 51 -7.64 -8.09 -15.12
C GLN A 51 -6.36 -8.43 -14.36
N PRO A 52 -6.11 -9.72 -14.05
CA PRO A 52 -4.87 -10.14 -13.42
C PRO A 52 -3.66 -9.64 -14.21
N LEU A 53 -2.70 -9.01 -13.54
CA LEU A 53 -1.47 -8.57 -14.19
C LEU A 53 -0.43 -9.68 -14.20
N GLU A 54 0.20 -9.87 -15.36
CA GLU A 54 1.38 -10.74 -15.50
C GLU A 54 2.55 -10.21 -14.66
N PRO A 55 3.34 -11.08 -13.99
CA PRO A 55 4.47 -10.65 -13.15
C PRO A 55 5.47 -9.73 -13.87
N MET A 56 5.69 -9.97 -15.16
CA MET A 56 6.57 -9.15 -15.99
C MET A 56 6.03 -7.72 -16.19
N ALA A 57 4.70 -7.55 -16.22
CA ALA A 57 4.08 -6.23 -16.33
C ALA A 57 4.28 -5.43 -15.04
N VAL A 58 4.11 -6.07 -13.88
CA VAL A 58 4.40 -5.47 -12.56
C VAL A 58 5.86 -5.05 -12.48
N HIS A 59 6.79 -5.94 -12.84
CA HIS A 59 8.23 -5.62 -12.87
C HIS A 59 8.53 -4.41 -13.75
N ARG A 60 8.05 -4.40 -15.01
CA ARG A 60 8.27 -3.26 -15.93
C ARG A 60 7.68 -1.97 -15.39
N ARG A 61 6.52 -2.04 -14.75
CA ARG A 61 5.88 -0.87 -14.14
C ARG A 61 6.73 -0.30 -13.02
N LEU A 62 7.26 -1.13 -12.13
CA LEU A 62 8.15 -0.69 -11.04
C LEU A 62 9.49 -0.17 -11.55
N ALA A 63 10.05 -0.81 -12.58
CA ALA A 63 11.28 -0.35 -13.24
C ALA A 63 11.10 1.03 -13.91
N ALA A 64 9.91 1.31 -14.46
CA ALA A 64 9.56 2.62 -15.00
C ALA A 64 9.34 3.70 -13.93
N GLY A 65 9.17 3.31 -12.66
CA GLY A 65 8.97 4.21 -11.52
C GLY A 65 7.52 4.62 -11.32
N LEU A 66 7.00 4.42 -10.10
CA LEU A 66 5.67 4.93 -9.71
C LEU A 66 5.69 6.46 -9.57
N ALA A 67 4.52 7.11 -9.61
CA ALA A 67 4.45 8.55 -9.37
C ALA A 67 4.85 8.86 -7.90
N GLY A 68 5.46 10.02 -7.64
CA GLY A 68 5.86 10.39 -6.28
C GLY A 68 4.72 10.43 -5.26
N GLU A 69 3.50 10.70 -5.73
CA GLU A 69 2.27 10.60 -4.95
C GLU A 69 2.06 9.21 -4.36
N SER A 70 2.55 8.15 -5.00
CA SER A 70 2.47 6.78 -4.50
C SER A 70 3.12 6.61 -3.13
N LEU A 71 4.08 7.47 -2.74
CA LEU A 71 4.61 7.49 -1.36
C LEU A 71 3.52 7.83 -0.35
N LEU A 72 2.74 8.88 -0.60
CA LEU A 72 1.68 9.34 0.30
C LEU A 72 0.46 8.44 0.22
N VAL A 73 0.06 8.03 -0.99
CA VAL A 73 -1.09 7.14 -1.21
C VAL A 73 -0.85 5.83 -0.47
N SER A 74 0.26 5.12 -0.73
CA SER A 74 0.57 3.86 -0.04
C SER A 74 0.73 4.04 1.48
N SER A 75 1.39 5.12 1.94
CA SER A 75 1.50 5.40 3.38
C SER A 75 0.14 5.55 4.04
N SER A 76 -0.78 6.30 3.42
CA SER A 76 -2.09 6.58 4.01
C SER A 76 -2.96 5.35 4.19
N MET A 77 -2.66 4.27 3.43
CA MET A 77 -3.40 3.02 3.49
C MET A 77 -3.21 2.28 4.81
N PHE A 78 -2.08 2.47 5.49
CA PHE A 78 -1.80 1.77 6.74
C PHE A 78 -1.30 2.70 7.85
N LEU A 79 -0.52 3.75 7.56
CA LEU A 79 0.05 4.65 8.56
C LEU A 79 -0.90 5.77 8.98
N ASN A 80 -0.59 6.39 10.12
CA ASN A 80 -1.43 7.44 10.72
C ASN A 80 -0.80 8.83 10.60
N THR A 81 0.54 8.93 10.60
CA THR A 81 1.25 10.21 10.57
C THR A 81 2.28 10.29 9.46
N LEU A 82 2.61 11.53 9.05
CA LEU A 82 3.70 11.76 8.11
C LEU A 82 5.07 11.33 8.68
N SER A 83 5.26 11.44 9.99
CA SER A 83 6.48 10.98 10.66
C SER A 83 6.70 9.47 10.46
N ASP A 84 5.62 8.68 10.54
CA ASP A 84 5.70 7.25 10.26
C ASP A 84 6.07 6.98 8.80
N ALA A 85 5.53 7.77 7.88
CA ALA A 85 5.85 7.67 6.45
C ALA A 85 7.32 8.04 6.17
N GLU A 86 7.85 9.07 6.84
CA GLU A 86 9.27 9.43 6.78
C GLU A 86 10.13 8.25 7.25
N GLY A 87 9.78 7.62 8.38
CA GLY A 87 10.47 6.45 8.91
C GLY A 87 10.36 5.21 8.01
N PHE A 88 9.21 5.00 7.39
CA PHE A 88 8.98 3.87 6.49
C PHE A 88 9.77 4.00 5.18
N PHE A 89 9.83 5.20 4.59
CA PHE A 89 10.58 5.44 3.36
C PHE A 89 12.05 5.81 3.59
N GLY A 90 12.43 6.20 4.80
CA GLY A 90 13.75 6.76 5.09
C GLY A 90 13.97 8.11 4.39
N LEU A 91 12.90 8.86 4.17
CA LEU A 91 12.89 10.13 3.45
C LEU A 91 12.31 11.22 4.33
N SER A 92 12.91 12.40 4.33
CA SER A 92 12.28 13.57 4.97
C SER A 92 11.01 13.97 4.22
N PHE A 93 10.09 14.64 4.92
CA PHE A 93 8.86 15.17 4.36
C PHE A 93 9.16 16.18 3.24
N LYS A 94 10.24 16.94 3.37
CA LYS A 94 10.75 17.82 2.30
C LYS A 94 11.07 17.01 1.04
N THR A 95 11.73 15.86 1.20
CA THR A 95 12.06 14.96 0.08
C THR A 95 10.81 14.31 -0.51
N ILE A 96 9.86 13.85 0.32
CA ILE A 96 8.58 13.31 -0.14
C ILE A 96 7.84 14.35 -0.98
N LYS A 97 7.73 15.59 -0.50
CA LYS A 97 7.12 16.70 -1.24
C LYS A 97 7.83 17.01 -2.55
N ALA A 98 9.16 17.00 -2.56
CA ALA A 98 9.94 17.25 -3.78
C ALA A 98 9.78 16.15 -4.84
N ARG A 99 9.31 14.96 -4.47
CA ARG A 99 9.04 13.86 -5.40
C ARG A 99 7.65 13.92 -6.03
N LEU A 100 6.71 14.69 -5.48
CA LEU A 100 5.35 14.79 -6.04
C LEU A 100 5.41 15.29 -7.49
N GLY A 101 4.71 14.59 -8.40
CA GLY A 101 4.76 14.88 -9.84
C GLY A 101 6.00 14.35 -10.57
N HIS A 102 6.95 13.73 -9.88
CA HIS A 102 8.11 13.08 -10.47
C HIS A 102 8.07 11.56 -10.26
N PRO A 103 8.67 10.76 -11.16
CA PRO A 103 8.78 9.33 -10.95
C PRO A 103 9.71 9.00 -9.77
N LEU A 104 9.33 7.98 -9.03
CA LEU A 104 10.14 7.34 -7.99
C LEU A 104 11.19 6.44 -8.64
N ASP A 105 12.27 6.19 -7.91
CA ASP A 105 13.16 5.08 -8.26
C ASP A 105 12.48 3.73 -8.00
N THR A 106 13.11 2.68 -8.51
CA THR A 106 12.60 1.30 -8.40
C THR A 106 12.42 0.87 -6.95
N ALA A 107 13.36 1.21 -6.06
CA ALA A 107 13.32 0.79 -4.67
C ALA A 107 12.15 1.43 -3.88
N ALA A 108 11.91 2.73 -4.08
CA ALA A 108 10.77 3.42 -3.48
C ALA A 108 9.44 2.95 -4.08
N SER A 109 9.43 2.65 -5.39
CA SER A 109 8.28 2.08 -6.09
C SER A 109 7.89 0.70 -5.53
N GLU A 110 8.88 -0.18 -5.38
CA GLU A 110 8.70 -1.52 -4.78
C GLU A 110 8.17 -1.43 -3.36
N ARG A 111 8.74 -0.53 -2.54
CA ARG A 111 8.30 -0.35 -1.16
C ARG A 111 6.86 0.16 -1.06
N ALA A 112 6.48 1.09 -1.93
CA ALA A 112 5.11 1.60 -2.01
C ALA A 112 4.11 0.51 -2.43
N LEU A 113 4.44 -0.27 -3.48
CA LEU A 113 3.62 -1.39 -3.95
C LEU A 113 3.43 -2.43 -2.83
N ARG A 114 4.52 -2.84 -2.17
CA ARG A 114 4.50 -3.83 -1.10
C ARG A 114 3.55 -3.45 0.03
N ALA A 115 3.66 -2.24 0.56
CA ALA A 115 2.81 -1.78 1.65
C ALA A 115 1.33 -1.75 1.24
N ALA A 116 1.05 -1.25 0.04
CA ALA A 116 -0.29 -1.21 -0.50
C ALA A 116 -0.86 -2.62 -0.74
N ARG A 117 -0.08 -3.53 -1.33
CA ARG A 117 -0.44 -4.94 -1.57
C ARG A 117 -0.85 -5.65 -0.29
N VAL A 118 -0.03 -5.56 0.75
CA VAL A 118 -0.35 -6.19 2.04
C VAL A 118 -1.63 -5.59 2.62
N THR A 119 -1.82 -4.27 2.54
CA THR A 119 -3.02 -3.62 3.05
C THR A 119 -4.28 -4.03 2.29
N VAL A 120 -4.23 -4.09 0.97
CA VAL A 120 -5.36 -4.56 0.13
C VAL A 120 -5.66 -6.04 0.40
N THR A 121 -4.62 -6.86 0.53
CA THR A 121 -4.79 -8.29 0.86
C THR A 121 -5.42 -8.46 2.24
N ALA A 122 -4.99 -7.70 3.23
CA ALA A 122 -5.61 -7.70 4.56
C ALA A 122 -7.06 -7.22 4.50
N ALA A 123 -7.39 -6.24 3.67
CA ALA A 123 -8.76 -5.77 3.51
C ALA A 123 -9.68 -6.82 2.86
N ASP A 124 -9.15 -7.57 1.90
CA ASP A 124 -9.83 -8.70 1.27
C ASP A 124 -10.10 -9.84 2.26
N VAL A 125 -9.10 -10.22 3.06
CA VAL A 125 -9.22 -11.30 4.05
C VAL A 125 -10.09 -10.90 5.25
N LEU A 126 -9.93 -9.67 5.76
CA LEU A 126 -10.58 -9.20 6.99
C LEU A 126 -11.90 -8.44 6.71
N GLY A 127 -12.28 -8.29 5.44
CA GLY A 127 -13.56 -7.75 5.00
C GLY A 127 -13.69 -6.22 4.99
N SER A 128 -12.67 -5.45 5.40
CA SER A 128 -12.68 -3.99 5.24
C SER A 128 -11.29 -3.37 5.33
N PHE A 129 -11.12 -2.20 4.72
CA PHE A 129 -9.91 -1.39 4.88
C PHE A 129 -9.71 -0.89 6.31
N ALA A 130 -10.78 -0.68 7.07
CA ALA A 130 -10.68 -0.35 8.48
C ALA A 130 -10.07 -1.50 9.30
N ALA A 131 -10.52 -2.74 9.07
CA ALA A 131 -9.96 -3.93 9.69
C ALA A 131 -8.50 -4.17 9.24
N ALA A 132 -8.20 -3.97 7.96
CA ALA A 132 -6.84 -4.03 7.44
C ALA A 132 -5.91 -3.05 8.14
N ARG A 133 -6.32 -1.79 8.29
CA ARG A 133 -5.54 -0.77 8.99
C ARG A 133 -5.30 -1.12 10.45
N ALA A 134 -6.31 -1.63 11.15
CA ALA A 134 -6.15 -2.11 12.51
C ALA A 134 -5.15 -3.28 12.58
N TYR A 135 -5.29 -4.25 11.68
CA TYR A 135 -4.38 -5.39 11.58
C TYR A 135 -2.92 -4.94 11.35
N MET A 136 -2.69 -3.96 10.48
CA MET A 136 -1.34 -3.46 10.19
C MET A 136 -0.60 -2.94 11.43
N HIS A 137 -1.31 -2.52 12.48
CA HIS A 137 -0.74 -2.02 13.74
C HIS A 137 -0.93 -2.96 14.93
N THR A 138 -1.51 -4.14 14.72
CA THR A 138 -1.74 -5.11 15.79
C THR A 138 -0.56 -6.06 15.87
N PRO A 139 0.12 -6.19 17.03
CA PRO A 139 1.12 -7.23 17.23
C PRO A 139 0.54 -8.61 16.95
N ASN A 140 1.19 -9.41 16.12
CA ASN A 140 0.72 -10.75 15.77
C ASN A 140 1.70 -11.81 16.30
N PHE A 141 1.19 -12.76 17.08
CA PHE A 141 1.97 -13.86 17.64
C PHE A 141 2.64 -14.74 16.57
N ALA A 142 1.93 -15.06 15.49
CA ALA A 142 2.45 -15.84 14.37
C ALA A 142 3.57 -15.09 13.62
N LEU A 143 3.60 -13.76 13.73
CA LEU A 143 4.65 -12.89 13.19
C LEU A 143 5.76 -12.59 14.21
N GLY A 144 5.89 -13.41 15.26
CA GLY A 144 6.91 -13.25 16.30
C GLY A 144 6.67 -12.07 17.23
N GLY A 145 5.43 -11.58 17.33
CA GLY A 145 5.05 -10.42 18.13
C GLY A 145 5.26 -9.08 17.44
N SER A 146 5.78 -9.06 16.20
CA SER A 146 5.88 -7.83 15.40
C SER A 146 4.53 -7.44 14.80
N THR A 147 4.39 -6.16 14.47
CA THR A 147 3.26 -5.66 13.67
C THR A 147 3.52 -5.87 12.18
N PRO A 148 2.47 -6.07 11.35
CA PRO A 148 2.65 -6.13 9.90
C PRO A 148 3.32 -4.87 9.33
N ALA A 149 2.99 -3.68 9.84
CA ALA A 149 3.59 -2.41 9.40
C ALA A 149 5.12 -2.36 9.60
N GLU A 150 5.65 -3.02 10.63
CA GLU A 150 7.09 -3.13 10.85
C GLU A 150 7.75 -4.08 9.83
N LEU A 151 7.10 -5.20 9.53
CA LEU A 151 7.66 -6.26 8.68
C LEU A 151 7.69 -5.87 7.20
N VAL A 152 6.66 -5.17 6.71
CA VAL A 152 6.56 -4.77 5.29
C VAL A 152 7.62 -3.75 4.86
N LYS A 153 8.55 -3.35 5.73
CA LYS A 153 9.76 -2.62 5.34
C LYS A 153 10.67 -3.45 4.41
N THR A 154 10.57 -4.78 4.46
CA THR A 154 11.39 -5.71 3.67
C THR A 154 10.53 -6.67 2.84
N GLY A 155 11.10 -7.24 1.78
CA GLY A 155 10.39 -8.24 0.96
C GLY A 155 10.15 -9.55 1.71
N ASP A 156 11.06 -9.96 2.59
CA ASP A 156 10.86 -11.14 3.42
C ASP A 156 9.75 -10.94 4.45
N GLY A 157 9.70 -9.77 5.10
CA GLY A 157 8.63 -9.45 6.02
C GLY A 157 7.25 -9.36 5.33
N GLU A 158 7.18 -8.83 4.11
CA GLU A 158 5.97 -8.92 3.28
C GLU A 158 5.50 -10.36 3.07
N ARG A 159 6.41 -11.26 2.68
CA ARG A 159 6.08 -12.67 2.47
C ARG A 159 5.52 -13.32 3.73
N LEU A 160 6.11 -13.04 4.89
CA LEU A 160 5.62 -13.56 6.17
C LEU A 160 4.19 -13.09 6.46
N VAL A 161 3.92 -11.79 6.30
CA VAL A 161 2.59 -11.21 6.53
C VAL A 161 1.55 -11.78 5.56
N LEU A 162 1.90 -11.94 4.28
CA LEU A 162 0.98 -12.49 3.28
C LEU A 162 0.66 -13.98 3.55
N ASN A 163 1.66 -14.77 3.93
CA ASN A 163 1.46 -16.17 4.30
C ASN A 163 0.54 -16.30 5.52
N GLU A 164 0.72 -15.43 6.52
CA GLU A 164 -0.12 -15.38 7.70
C GLU A 164 -1.58 -15.01 7.35
N LEU A 165 -1.79 -13.98 6.52
CA LEU A 165 -3.13 -13.61 6.03
C LEU A 165 -3.80 -14.74 5.26
N HIS A 166 -3.05 -15.49 4.46
CA HIS A 166 -3.56 -16.65 3.75
C HIS A 166 -3.99 -17.77 4.72
N THR A 167 -3.17 -18.04 5.74
CA THR A 167 -3.47 -19.03 6.79
C THR A 167 -4.75 -18.66 7.56
N GLN A 168 -4.94 -17.36 7.88
CA GLN A 168 -6.17 -16.87 8.52
C GLN A 168 -7.40 -17.03 7.62
N ALA A 169 -7.28 -16.77 6.31
CA ALA A 169 -8.37 -16.91 5.35
C ALA A 169 -8.84 -18.37 5.22
N GLU A 170 -7.94 -19.34 5.38
CA GLU A 170 -8.23 -20.78 5.32
C GLU A 170 -8.78 -21.36 6.64
N GLY A 171 -8.93 -20.52 7.69
CA GLY A 171 -9.48 -20.93 8.98
C GLY A 171 -8.44 -21.52 9.95
N GLY A 172 -7.16 -21.15 9.80
CA GLY A 172 -6.12 -21.49 10.77
C GLY A 172 -6.46 -20.98 12.18
N PRO A 173 -6.08 -21.72 13.25
CA PRO A 173 -6.45 -21.36 14.62
C PRO A 173 -5.75 -20.06 15.07
N LEU A 174 -6.52 -19.26 15.83
CA LEU A 174 -6.07 -18.06 16.56
C LEU A 174 -5.13 -18.39 17.72
#